data_AF-A0A951DQW2-F1
#
_entry.id   AF-A0A951DQW2-F1
#
_cell.length_a   1.000
_cell.length_b   1.000
_cell.length_c   1.000
_cell.angle_alpha   90.00
_cell.angle_beta   90.00
_cell.angle_gamma   90.00
#
_symmetry.space_group_name_H-M   'P 1'
#
loop_
_entity.id
_entity.type
_entity.pdbx_description
1 polymer ?
#
loop_
_entity_poly.entity_id
_entity_poly.type
_entity_poly.pdbx_seq_one_letter_code
_entity_poly.pdbx_strand_id
1 'polypeptide(L)'
;MRTLSLAIGLAVLALILVPLGLELWLDARWFTAQGLEAIFFLRLRTQLLLGLAAGVVTAAFIGLNIGWATWRLRRAAAKEDQDARALKAMTAAVPAVSAVLGMFFGLAAFGDWQTVLGFQAQIPFGQTDPTFGRDIAFYVWTLPLILVARGWIVGLLIVGALATAAIYAIGLMAIEPPLTNAQPYPYILRERDLAAHPLLSAAMRHLALFGSALLLVLAGSYWLNNLLLVYSSRGVVFGASATDMRAVYPANLALAGLAVLMALVLLLVAVRPRARNAAGLLTLAGGAGGLWLALAFLLGEVWPGTYEQFAVHPQQLAAELPYIQNNIVSTRQAMDLDRIDTRDLQDPGTLDANILQRDQDA
;
A
#
# COMPACT_ATOMS: atom_id res chain seq x y z
N MET A 1 -42.69 12.51 5.76
CA MET A 1 -41.49 11.69 5.50
C MET A 1 -40.29 12.50 4.97
N ARG A 2 -40.46 13.40 3.98
CA ARG A 2 -39.35 14.24 3.46
C ARG A 2 -38.80 15.27 4.46
N THR A 3 -39.65 15.89 5.27
CA THR A 3 -39.25 16.85 6.31
C THR A 3 -38.49 16.18 7.46
N LEU A 4 -38.93 14.99 7.88
CA LEU A 4 -38.27 14.20 8.90
C LEU A 4 -36.87 13.72 8.46
N SER A 5 -36.73 13.23 7.22
CA SER A 5 -35.43 12.81 6.66
C SER A 5 -34.45 13.98 6.49
N LEU A 6 -34.94 15.16 6.10
CA LEU A 6 -34.13 16.38 6.07
C LEU A 6 -33.69 16.81 7.47
N ALA A 7 -34.59 16.79 8.45
CA ALA A 7 -34.27 17.13 9.84
C ALA A 7 -33.23 16.17 10.45
N ILE A 8 -33.39 14.86 10.21
CA ILE A 8 -32.41 13.84 10.62
C ILE A 8 -31.07 14.07 9.91
N GLY A 9 -31.08 14.32 8.59
CA GLY A 9 -29.86 14.59 7.83
C GLY A 9 -29.10 15.82 8.33
N LEU A 10 -29.81 16.92 8.63
CA LEU A 10 -29.23 18.11 9.24
C LEU A 10 -28.70 17.86 10.64
N ALA A 11 -29.42 17.08 11.46
CA ALA A 11 -28.96 16.72 12.81
C ALA A 11 -27.68 15.87 12.76
N VAL A 12 -27.60 14.90 11.85
CA VAL A 12 -26.39 14.09 11.62
C VAL A 12 -25.23 14.95 11.11
N LEU A 13 -25.51 15.85 10.16
CA LEU A 13 -24.50 16.78 9.64
C LEU A 13 -23.96 17.68 10.77
N ALA A 14 -24.84 18.24 11.60
CA ALA A 14 -24.45 19.05 12.75
C ALA A 14 -23.66 18.24 13.78
N LEU A 15 -24.06 17.00 14.06
CA LEU A 15 -23.36 16.10 14.98
C LEU A 15 -21.91 15.81 14.53
N ILE A 16 -21.65 15.82 13.22
CA ILE A 16 -20.31 15.61 12.66
C ILE A 16 -19.52 16.94 12.57
N LEU A 17 -20.14 18.00 12.06
CA LEU A 17 -19.44 19.26 11.77
C LEU A 17 -19.19 20.11 13.01
N VAL A 18 -20.06 20.08 14.03
CA VAL A 18 -19.88 20.90 15.22
C VAL A 18 -18.64 20.49 16.02
N PRO A 19 -18.43 19.20 16.37
CA PRO A 19 -17.21 18.78 17.07
C PRO A 19 -15.94 19.09 16.26
N LEU A 20 -15.96 18.80 14.96
CA LEU A 20 -14.84 19.08 14.07
C LEU A 20 -14.48 20.58 14.02
N GLY A 21 -15.51 21.44 13.93
CA GLY A 21 -15.34 22.88 13.95
C GLY A 21 -14.84 23.41 15.29
N LEU A 22 -15.30 22.83 16.40
CA LEU A 22 -14.83 23.16 17.75
C LEU A 22 -13.37 22.76 17.95
N GLU A 23 -12.96 21.56 17.53
CA GLU A 23 -11.57 21.12 17.59
C GLU A 23 -10.65 22.01 16.77
N LEU A 24 -11.02 22.30 15.51
CA LEU A 24 -10.25 23.22 14.65
C LEU A 24 -10.14 24.63 15.24
N TRP A 25 -11.22 25.12 15.86
CA TRP A 25 -11.22 26.43 16.49
C TRP A 25 -10.35 26.46 17.75
N LEU A 26 -10.44 25.43 18.60
CA LEU A 26 -9.60 25.29 19.79
C LEU A 26 -8.12 25.16 19.42
N ASP A 27 -7.79 24.32 18.44
CA ASP A 27 -6.44 24.20 17.88
C ASP A 27 -5.95 25.57 17.39
N ALA A 28 -6.72 26.26 16.55
CA ALA A 28 -6.34 27.58 16.03
C ALA A 28 -6.02 28.57 17.17
N ARG A 29 -6.88 28.63 18.20
CA ARG A 29 -6.66 29.50 19.36
C ARG A 29 -5.41 29.12 20.15
N TRP A 30 -5.17 27.83 20.32
CA TRP A 30 -3.98 27.33 21.00
C TRP A 30 -2.70 27.69 20.24
N PHE A 31 -2.66 27.44 18.92
CA PHE A 31 -1.51 27.79 18.07
C PHE A 31 -1.23 29.30 18.04
N THR A 32 -2.27 30.14 17.95
CA THR A 32 -2.11 31.59 18.03
C THR A 32 -1.56 32.02 19.40
N ALA A 33 -2.03 31.43 20.51
CA ALA A 33 -1.53 31.76 21.85
C ALA A 33 -0.04 31.43 22.03
N GLN A 34 0.48 30.44 21.29
CA GLN A 34 1.91 30.07 21.28
C GLN A 34 2.74 30.82 20.23
N GLY A 35 2.13 31.72 19.44
CA GLY A 35 2.83 32.39 18.33
C GLY A 35 3.15 31.47 17.14
N LEU A 36 2.49 30.30 17.06
CA LEU A 36 2.72 29.26 16.05
C LEU A 36 1.64 29.24 14.95
N GLU A 37 0.97 30.37 14.72
CA GLU A 37 -0.13 30.48 13.74
C GLU A 37 0.26 30.03 12.33
N ALA A 38 1.49 30.31 11.89
CA ALA A 38 2.00 29.86 10.60
C ALA A 38 2.04 28.32 10.48
N ILE A 39 2.35 27.61 11.56
CA ILE A 39 2.38 26.13 11.58
C ILE A 39 0.97 25.57 11.46
N PHE A 40 -0.01 26.19 12.13
CA PHE A 40 -1.41 25.80 12.01
C PHE A 40 -1.91 25.90 10.56
N PHE A 41 -1.69 27.04 9.90
CA PHE A 41 -2.11 27.21 8.51
C PHE A 41 -1.31 26.34 7.54
N LEU A 42 -0.03 26.08 7.79
CA LEU A 42 0.77 25.14 7.01
C LEU A 42 0.21 23.72 7.10
N ARG A 43 -0.08 23.23 8.32
CA ARG A 43 -0.74 21.94 8.56
C ARG A 43 -2.07 21.89 7.83
N LEU A 44 -2.97 22.83 8.09
CA LEU A 44 -4.33 22.83 7.55
C LEU A 44 -4.35 22.89 6.03
N ARG A 45 -3.56 23.80 5.42
CA ARG A 45 -3.45 23.91 3.96
C ARG A 45 -2.92 22.62 3.34
N THR A 46 -1.90 22.01 3.94
CA THR A 46 -1.31 20.77 3.41
C THR A 46 -2.30 19.63 3.48
N GLN A 47 -2.95 19.44 4.64
CA GLN A 47 -3.99 18.43 4.82
C GLN A 47 -5.13 18.57 3.80
N LEU A 48 -5.65 19.79 3.63
CA LEU A 48 -6.73 20.07 2.69
C LEU A 48 -6.30 19.87 1.23
N LEU A 49 -5.14 20.40 0.83
CA LEU A 49 -4.64 20.23 -0.54
C LEU A 49 -4.38 18.77 -0.87
N LEU A 50 -3.73 18.04 0.03
CA LEU A 50 -3.40 16.63 -0.15
C LEU A 50 -4.67 15.78 -0.21
N GLY A 51 -5.62 16.01 0.71
CA GLY A 51 -6.89 15.30 0.71
C GLY A 51 -7.77 15.61 -0.51
N LEU A 52 -7.85 16.87 -0.92
CA LEU A 52 -8.58 17.25 -2.14
C LEU A 52 -7.93 16.70 -3.40
N ALA A 53 -6.61 16.81 -3.53
CA ALA A 53 -5.89 16.28 -4.69
C ALA A 53 -6.05 14.76 -4.80
N ALA A 54 -5.80 14.02 -3.72
CA ALA A 54 -5.98 12.58 -3.70
C ALA A 54 -7.43 12.18 -3.97
N GLY A 55 -8.40 12.88 -3.36
CA GLY A 55 -9.81 12.59 -3.57
C GLY A 55 -10.28 12.83 -5.01
N VAL A 56 -9.83 13.92 -5.63
CA VAL A 56 -10.14 14.22 -7.04
C VAL A 56 -9.49 13.20 -7.96
N VAL A 57 -8.22 12.84 -7.75
CA VAL A 57 -7.52 11.85 -8.58
C VAL A 57 -8.21 10.49 -8.47
N THR A 58 -8.56 10.03 -7.26
CA THR A 58 -9.28 8.77 -7.07
C THR A 58 -10.67 8.82 -7.69
N ALA A 59 -11.44 9.89 -7.47
CA ALA A 59 -12.77 10.03 -8.06
C ALA A 59 -12.70 10.04 -9.59
N ALA A 60 -11.73 10.72 -10.18
CA ALA A 60 -11.52 10.72 -11.62
C ALA A 60 -11.13 9.32 -12.13
N PHE A 61 -10.17 8.66 -11.48
CA PHE A 61 -9.74 7.31 -11.86
C PHE A 61 -10.88 6.29 -11.81
N ILE A 62 -11.59 6.23 -10.68
CA ILE A 62 -12.72 5.31 -10.48
C ILE A 62 -13.88 5.66 -11.42
N GLY A 63 -14.20 6.95 -11.58
CA GLY A 63 -15.25 7.42 -12.46
C GLY A 63 -14.99 7.10 -13.93
N LEU A 64 -13.76 7.28 -14.39
CA LEU A 64 -13.34 6.90 -15.75
C LEU A 64 -13.41 5.38 -15.94
N ASN A 65 -12.93 4.60 -14.98
CA ASN A 65 -12.93 3.14 -15.04
C ASN A 65 -14.38 2.57 -15.07
N ILE A 66 -15.21 2.94 -14.09
CA ILE A 66 -16.61 2.49 -14.01
C ILE A 66 -17.42 3.05 -15.19
N GLY A 67 -17.20 4.31 -15.56
CA GLY A 67 -17.83 4.95 -16.72
C GLY A 67 -17.55 4.20 -18.02
N TRP A 68 -16.30 3.75 -18.22
CA TRP A 68 -15.94 2.92 -19.36
C TRP A 68 -16.61 1.54 -19.32
N ALA A 69 -16.63 0.88 -18.15
CA ALA A 69 -17.26 -0.43 -17.99
C ALA A 69 -18.78 -0.36 -18.28
N THR A 70 -19.46 0.62 -17.70
CA THR A 70 -20.90 0.87 -17.92
C THR A 70 -21.22 1.25 -19.37
N TRP A 71 -20.40 2.09 -20.01
CA TRP A 71 -20.54 2.41 -21.43
C TRP A 71 -20.45 1.16 -22.31
N ARG A 72 -19.52 0.25 -22.00
CA ARG A 72 -19.35 -1.01 -22.72
C ARG A 72 -20.54 -1.96 -22.53
N LEU A 73 -21.09 -2.03 -21.31
CA LEU A 73 -22.31 -2.79 -21.02
C LEU A 73 -23.51 -2.26 -21.81
N ARG A 74 -23.70 -0.93 -21.87
CA ARG A 74 -24.78 -0.30 -22.64
C ARG A 74 -24.71 -0.58 -24.14
N ARG A 75 -23.52 -0.74 -24.71
CA ARG A 75 -23.36 -1.13 -26.11
C ARG A 75 -23.75 -2.58 -26.38
N ALA A 76 -23.71 -3.45 -25.37
CA ALA A 76 -24.04 -4.87 -25.49
C ALA A 76 -25.53 -5.17 -25.26
N ALA A 77 -26.20 -4.40 -24.39
CA ALA A 77 -27.59 -4.63 -23.94
C ALA A 77 -28.68 -4.18 -24.93
N ALA A 78 -28.58 -4.55 -26.21
CA ALA A 78 -29.49 -4.03 -27.23
C ALA A 78 -30.98 -4.44 -27.00
N LYS A 79 -31.86 -3.41 -26.87
CA LYS A 79 -33.29 -3.33 -27.29
C LYS A 79 -34.44 -3.65 -26.31
N GLU A 80 -34.26 -3.77 -24.99
CA GLU A 80 -35.39 -3.89 -24.06
C GLU A 80 -35.46 -2.77 -23.00
N ASP A 81 -36.68 -2.33 -22.66
CA ASP A 81 -36.96 -1.13 -21.86
C ASP A 81 -36.54 -1.25 -20.38
N GLN A 82 -36.51 -2.48 -19.83
CA GLN A 82 -36.19 -2.74 -18.43
C GLN A 82 -34.67 -2.69 -18.17
N ASP A 83 -33.87 -3.30 -19.04
CA ASP A 83 -32.40 -3.28 -19.01
C ASP A 83 -31.84 -1.86 -19.17
N ALA A 84 -32.49 -1.07 -20.04
CA ALA A 84 -32.13 0.33 -20.26
C ALA A 84 -32.29 1.20 -19.00
N ARG A 85 -33.31 0.93 -18.17
CA ARG A 85 -33.55 1.67 -16.92
C ARG A 85 -32.50 1.34 -15.86
N ALA A 86 -32.19 0.07 -15.65
CA ALA A 86 -31.18 -0.37 -14.68
C ALA A 86 -29.78 0.18 -15.04
N LEU A 87 -29.38 0.07 -16.31
CA LEU A 87 -28.10 0.60 -16.79
C LEU A 87 -28.03 2.13 -16.72
N LYS A 88 -29.15 2.84 -16.96
CA LYS A 88 -29.22 4.30 -16.79
C LYS A 88 -29.05 4.68 -15.32
N ALA A 89 -29.68 3.97 -14.39
CA ALA A 89 -29.51 4.19 -12.96
C ALA A 89 -28.06 3.93 -12.51
N MET A 90 -27.44 2.83 -12.96
CA MET A 90 -26.02 2.54 -12.68
C MET A 90 -25.10 3.64 -13.22
N THR A 91 -25.31 4.09 -14.46
CA THR A 91 -24.52 5.18 -15.06
C THR A 91 -24.70 6.49 -14.29
N ALA A 92 -25.92 6.79 -13.85
CA ALA A 92 -26.21 7.97 -13.04
C ALA A 92 -25.61 7.91 -11.62
N ALA A 93 -25.38 6.71 -11.08
CA ALA A 93 -24.74 6.50 -9.79
C ALA A 93 -23.20 6.67 -9.84
N VAL A 94 -22.57 6.57 -11.02
CA VAL A 94 -21.10 6.62 -11.15
C VAL A 94 -20.46 7.86 -10.51
N PRO A 95 -20.96 9.10 -10.74
CA PRO A 95 -20.38 10.28 -10.11
C PRO A 95 -20.47 10.24 -8.58
N ALA A 96 -21.61 9.78 -8.05
CA ALA A 96 -21.83 9.68 -6.61
C ALA A 96 -20.90 8.62 -5.98
N VAL A 97 -20.83 7.42 -6.55
CA VAL A 97 -19.95 6.34 -6.05
C VAL A 97 -18.48 6.76 -6.13
N SER A 98 -18.08 7.40 -7.23
CA SER A 98 -16.69 7.86 -7.42
C SER A 98 -16.34 8.99 -6.46
N ALA A 99 -17.28 9.90 -6.17
CA ALA A 99 -17.08 10.95 -5.18
C ALA A 99 -16.97 10.40 -3.75
N VAL A 100 -17.79 9.41 -3.38
CA VAL A 100 -17.70 8.75 -2.06
C VAL A 100 -16.36 8.01 -1.91
N LEU A 101 -15.97 7.20 -2.91
CA LEU A 101 -14.67 6.52 -2.87
C LEU A 101 -13.51 7.51 -2.90
N GLY A 102 -13.61 8.58 -3.69
CA GLY A 102 -12.67 9.70 -3.70
C GLY A 102 -12.54 10.35 -2.32
N MET A 103 -13.65 10.59 -1.62
CA MET A 103 -13.65 11.14 -0.27
C MET A 103 -12.86 10.26 0.71
N PHE A 104 -13.04 8.94 0.69
CA PHE A 104 -12.28 8.04 1.57
C PHE A 104 -10.77 8.07 1.29
N PHE A 105 -10.37 8.07 0.02
CA PHE A 105 -8.94 8.19 -0.35
C PHE A 105 -8.38 9.58 -0.02
N GLY A 106 -9.19 10.63 -0.16
CA GLY A 106 -8.85 11.98 0.24
C GLY A 106 -8.66 12.10 1.75
N LEU A 107 -9.53 11.47 2.55
CA LEU A 107 -9.39 11.44 4.01
C LEU A 107 -8.15 10.67 4.46
N ALA A 108 -7.80 9.56 3.79
CA ALA A 108 -6.55 8.85 4.06
C ALA A 108 -5.35 9.77 3.82
N ALA A 109 -5.27 10.38 2.63
CA ALA A 109 -4.18 11.29 2.27
C ALA A 109 -4.15 12.56 3.14
N PHE A 110 -5.30 13.05 3.60
CA PHE A 110 -5.38 14.16 4.57
C PHE A 110 -4.58 13.86 5.85
N GLY A 111 -4.54 12.60 6.28
CA GLY A 111 -3.77 12.14 7.44
C GLY A 111 -2.25 12.12 7.23
N ASP A 112 -1.78 11.95 5.99
CA ASP A 112 -0.36 11.77 5.65
C ASP A 112 0.43 13.09 5.50
N TRP A 113 -0.14 14.21 5.93
CA TRP A 113 0.46 15.54 5.79
C TRP A 113 1.86 15.65 6.41
N GLN A 114 2.12 14.99 7.55
CA GLN A 114 3.43 15.00 8.20
C GLN A 114 4.49 14.31 7.35
N THR A 115 4.14 13.16 6.75
CA THR A 115 5.02 12.42 5.86
C THR A 115 5.40 13.24 4.62
N VAL A 116 4.42 13.94 4.03
CA VAL A 116 4.66 14.80 2.86
C VAL A 116 5.51 16.02 3.21
N LEU A 117 5.22 16.71 4.32
CA LEU A 117 6.03 17.85 4.76
C LEU A 117 7.44 17.41 5.16
N GLY A 118 7.58 16.27 5.83
CA GLY A 118 8.87 15.71 6.21
C GLY A 118 9.76 15.43 5.00
N PHE A 119 9.20 14.88 3.93
CA PHE A 119 9.92 14.71 2.66
C PHE A 119 10.28 16.04 1.99
N GLN A 120 9.37 17.03 2.00
CA GLN A 120 9.62 18.34 1.38
C GLN A 120 10.70 19.14 2.12
N ALA A 121 10.74 19.02 3.44
CA ALA A 121 11.68 19.71 4.32
C ALA A 121 12.88 18.83 4.71
N GLN A 122 13.11 17.71 4.02
CA GLN A 122 14.17 16.78 4.38
C GLN A 122 15.56 17.41 4.25
N ILE A 123 16.43 17.07 5.20
CA ILE A 123 17.85 17.42 5.20
C ILE A 123 18.68 16.14 5.32
N PRO A 124 19.83 16.04 4.61
CA PRO A 124 20.76 14.92 4.80
C PRO A 124 21.28 14.87 6.24
N PHE A 125 21.42 13.66 6.78
CA PHE A 125 22.06 13.48 8.08
C PHE A 125 23.59 13.52 7.95
N GLY A 126 24.13 13.30 6.74
CA GLY A 126 25.57 13.25 6.49
C GLY A 126 26.21 11.94 6.93
N GLN A 127 25.39 10.93 7.23
CA GLN A 127 25.79 9.58 7.63
C GLN A 127 25.01 8.56 6.81
N THR A 128 25.70 7.51 6.36
CA THR A 128 25.12 6.47 5.53
C THR A 128 24.90 5.19 6.32
N ASP A 129 23.82 4.48 6.02
CA ASP A 129 23.58 3.16 6.57
C ASP A 129 24.63 2.15 6.05
N PRO A 130 25.13 1.24 6.90
CA PRO A 130 26.18 0.30 6.52
C PRO A 130 25.68 -0.87 5.65
N THR A 131 24.37 -1.02 5.44
CA THR A 131 23.77 -2.16 4.74
C THR A 131 23.57 -1.87 3.24
N PHE A 132 23.01 -0.70 2.93
CA PHE A 132 22.64 -0.27 1.59
C PHE A 132 23.35 1.02 1.13
N GLY A 133 24.13 1.66 2.01
CA GLY A 133 24.92 2.84 1.68
C GLY A 133 24.08 4.08 1.37
N ARG A 134 22.86 4.17 1.90
CA ARG A 134 21.95 5.31 1.76
C ARG A 134 22.08 6.24 2.96
N ASP A 135 21.95 7.54 2.74
CA ASP A 135 21.88 8.50 3.85
C ASP A 135 20.68 8.17 4.75
N ILE A 136 20.85 8.31 6.07
CA ILE A 136 19.78 8.03 7.05
C ILE A 136 18.51 8.86 6.76
N ALA A 137 18.65 10.07 6.19
CA ALA A 137 17.51 10.89 5.74
C ALA A 137 16.57 10.14 4.80
N PHE A 138 17.11 9.25 3.96
CA PHE A 138 16.29 8.46 3.05
C PHE A 138 15.28 7.60 3.83
N TYR A 139 15.71 6.95 4.91
CA TYR A 139 14.87 6.05 5.70
C TYR A 139 13.87 6.80 6.59
N VAL A 140 14.25 7.98 7.09
CA VAL A 140 13.41 8.80 7.98
C VAL A 140 12.36 9.61 7.20
N TRP A 141 12.71 10.15 6.04
CA TRP A 141 11.87 11.11 5.32
C TRP A 141 11.35 10.60 3.98
N THR A 142 12.22 10.02 3.15
CA THR A 142 11.86 9.63 1.77
C THR A 142 11.12 8.29 1.73
N LEU A 143 11.60 7.28 2.43
CA LEU A 143 11.03 5.94 2.40
C LEU A 143 9.58 5.93 2.90
N PRO A 144 9.21 6.59 4.02
CA PRO A 144 7.82 6.64 4.47
C PRO A 144 6.88 7.23 3.41
N LEU A 145 7.30 8.27 2.68
CA LEU A 145 6.51 8.82 1.58
C LEU A 145 6.31 7.79 0.46
N ILE A 146 7.37 7.06 0.08
CA ILE A 146 7.28 6.00 -0.94
C ILE A 146 6.32 4.89 -0.47
N LEU A 147 6.35 4.51 0.81
CA LEU A 147 5.47 3.49 1.38
C LEU A 147 3.99 3.93 1.38
N VAL A 148 3.73 5.19 1.75
CA VAL A 148 2.38 5.80 1.69
C VAL A 148 1.88 5.83 0.24
N ALA A 149 2.68 6.33 -0.70
CA ALA A 149 2.32 6.38 -2.11
C ALA A 149 2.05 4.98 -2.69
N ARG A 150 2.89 4.00 -2.36
CA ARG A 150 2.69 2.59 -2.72
C ARG A 150 1.37 2.05 -2.15
N GLY A 151 1.11 2.27 -0.86
CA GLY A 151 -0.14 1.82 -0.21
C GLY A 151 -1.38 2.44 -0.86
N TRP A 152 -1.31 3.72 -1.19
CA TRP A 152 -2.37 4.45 -1.89
C TRP A 152 -2.63 3.89 -3.29
N ILE A 153 -1.58 3.62 -4.08
CA ILE A 153 -1.70 3.01 -5.42
C ILE A 153 -2.29 1.60 -5.34
N VAL A 154 -1.80 0.76 -4.41
CA VAL A 154 -2.35 -0.60 -4.19
C VAL A 154 -3.82 -0.52 -3.84
N GLY A 155 -4.20 0.35 -2.90
CA GLY A 155 -5.59 0.58 -2.53
C GLY A 155 -6.44 1.00 -3.73
N LEU A 156 -5.96 1.95 -4.54
CA LEU A 156 -6.66 2.46 -5.71
C LEU A 156 -6.89 1.36 -6.76
N LEU A 157 -5.89 0.51 -6.99
CA LEU A 157 -5.99 -0.62 -7.93
C LEU A 157 -6.95 -1.69 -7.43
N ILE A 158 -6.91 -2.03 -6.12
CA ILE A 158 -7.83 -3.02 -5.54
C ILE A 158 -9.27 -2.51 -5.58
N VAL A 159 -9.52 -1.29 -5.11
CA VAL A 159 -10.87 -0.69 -5.13
C VAL A 159 -11.37 -0.52 -6.57
N GLY A 160 -10.50 -0.12 -7.49
CA GLY A 160 -10.80 -0.06 -8.93
C GLY A 160 -11.17 -1.43 -9.49
N ALA A 161 -10.40 -2.47 -9.18
CA ALA A 161 -10.68 -3.84 -9.61
C ALA A 161 -12.01 -4.37 -9.04
N LEU A 162 -12.26 -4.15 -7.75
CA LEU A 162 -13.51 -4.56 -7.08
C LEU A 162 -14.72 -3.83 -7.66
N ALA A 163 -14.61 -2.52 -7.90
CA ALA A 163 -15.66 -1.74 -8.53
C ALA A 163 -15.93 -2.23 -9.95
N THR A 164 -14.88 -2.49 -10.75
CA THR A 164 -15.01 -3.08 -12.08
C THR A 164 -15.69 -4.46 -12.04
N ALA A 165 -15.26 -5.33 -11.12
CA ALA A 165 -15.85 -6.66 -10.94
C ALA A 165 -17.33 -6.58 -10.57
N ALA A 166 -17.70 -5.70 -9.63
CA ALA A 166 -19.09 -5.48 -9.22
C ALA A 166 -19.96 -5.02 -10.40
N ILE A 167 -19.48 -4.06 -11.20
CA ILE A 167 -20.22 -3.54 -12.36
C ILE A 167 -20.43 -4.63 -13.41
N TYR A 168 -19.40 -5.41 -13.73
CA TYR A 168 -19.54 -6.51 -14.68
C TYR A 168 -20.39 -7.67 -14.13
N ALA A 169 -20.34 -7.96 -12.82
CA ALA A 169 -21.18 -8.96 -12.18
C ALA A 169 -22.67 -8.57 -12.26
N ILE A 170 -22.99 -7.31 -11.91
CA ILE A 170 -24.36 -6.78 -12.05
C ILE A 170 -24.78 -6.81 -13.53
N GLY A 171 -23.91 -6.39 -14.45
CA GLY A 171 -24.19 -6.45 -15.88
C GLY A 171 -24.45 -7.87 -16.39
N LEU A 172 -23.75 -8.88 -15.86
CA LEU A 172 -23.96 -10.28 -16.22
C LEU A 172 -25.28 -10.85 -15.65
N MET A 173 -25.73 -10.34 -14.49
CA MET A 173 -27.01 -10.72 -13.88
C MET A 173 -28.20 -10.00 -14.51
N ALA A 174 -27.99 -8.79 -15.05
CA ALA A 174 -29.06 -7.88 -15.47
C ALA A 174 -29.25 -7.76 -16.98
N ILE A 175 -28.33 -8.24 -17.81
CA ILE A 175 -28.41 -8.12 -19.28
C ILE A 175 -28.59 -9.51 -19.89
N GLU A 176 -29.65 -9.69 -20.68
CA GLU A 176 -29.82 -10.90 -21.47
C GLU A 176 -28.73 -11.02 -22.56
N PRO A 177 -28.17 -12.22 -22.80
CA PRO A 177 -27.06 -12.38 -23.72
C PRO A 177 -27.47 -12.01 -25.16
N PRO A 178 -26.64 -11.25 -25.90
CA PRO A 178 -26.99 -10.83 -27.26
C PRO A 178 -27.13 -12.03 -28.20
N LEU A 179 -28.27 -12.09 -28.91
CA LEU A 179 -28.54 -13.06 -29.97
C LEU A 179 -27.43 -13.01 -31.03
N THR A 180 -26.60 -14.05 -31.09
CA THR A 180 -25.62 -14.21 -32.17
C THR A 180 -26.13 -15.31 -33.11
N ASN A 181 -26.32 -15.00 -34.39
CA ASN A 181 -26.79 -15.94 -35.43
C ASN A 181 -28.20 -16.53 -35.20
N ALA A 182 -29.16 -15.73 -34.73
CA ALA A 182 -30.56 -16.14 -34.54
C ALA A 182 -30.78 -17.36 -33.63
N GLN A 183 -29.77 -17.74 -32.84
CA GLN A 183 -29.86 -18.73 -31.79
C GLN A 183 -29.75 -17.99 -30.44
N PRO A 184 -30.71 -18.17 -29.51
CA PRO A 184 -30.57 -17.70 -28.15
C PRO A 184 -29.26 -18.22 -27.56
N TYR A 185 -28.43 -17.34 -27.01
CA TYR A 185 -27.46 -17.83 -26.02
C TYR A 185 -28.30 -18.48 -24.91
N PRO A 186 -28.04 -19.73 -24.52
CA PRO A 186 -28.77 -20.35 -23.44
C PRO A 186 -28.70 -19.45 -22.19
N TYR A 187 -29.82 -19.32 -21.46
CA TYR A 187 -29.80 -18.82 -20.08
C TYR A 187 -28.59 -19.44 -19.35
N ILE A 188 -27.97 -18.72 -18.40
CA ILE A 188 -26.92 -19.28 -17.55
C ILE A 188 -27.54 -20.42 -16.70
N LEU A 189 -27.63 -21.61 -17.28
CA LEU A 189 -28.19 -22.83 -16.70
C LEU A 189 -27.07 -23.82 -16.40
N ARG A 190 -25.92 -23.69 -17.10
CA ARG A 190 -24.71 -24.51 -16.94
C ARG A 190 -23.44 -23.65 -17.00
N GLU A 191 -22.38 -24.11 -16.33
CA GLU A 191 -21.03 -23.49 -16.31
C GLU A 191 -20.45 -23.17 -17.70
N ARG A 192 -20.74 -24.01 -18.71
CA ARG A 192 -20.23 -23.80 -20.08
C ARG A 192 -20.81 -22.56 -20.77
N ASP A 193 -22.02 -22.15 -20.38
CA ASP A 193 -22.76 -21.06 -21.02
C ASP A 193 -22.25 -19.70 -20.50
N LEU A 194 -21.78 -19.66 -19.24
CA LEU A 194 -21.06 -18.53 -18.63
C LEU A 194 -19.74 -18.25 -19.37
N ALA A 195 -18.97 -19.31 -19.66
CA ALA A 195 -17.66 -19.22 -20.32
C ALA A 195 -17.70 -18.68 -21.75
N ALA A 196 -18.86 -18.78 -22.42
CA ALA A 196 -19.06 -18.30 -23.79
C ALA A 196 -19.61 -16.86 -23.85
N HIS A 197 -19.92 -16.24 -22.71
CA HIS A 197 -20.55 -14.92 -22.65
C HIS A 197 -19.57 -13.78 -23.02
N PRO A 198 -19.90 -12.87 -23.96
CA PRO A 198 -18.99 -11.82 -24.40
C PRO A 198 -18.65 -10.83 -23.30
N LEU A 199 -19.57 -10.54 -22.37
CA LEU A 199 -19.30 -9.67 -21.22
C LEU A 199 -18.29 -10.27 -20.24
N LEU A 200 -18.27 -11.60 -20.06
CA LEU A 200 -17.29 -12.25 -19.19
C LEU A 200 -15.88 -12.05 -19.75
N SER A 201 -15.70 -12.18 -21.07
CA SER A 201 -14.41 -11.94 -21.72
C SER A 201 -13.92 -10.49 -21.57
N ALA A 202 -14.84 -9.51 -21.64
CA ALA A 202 -14.52 -8.10 -21.43
C ALA A 202 -14.15 -7.82 -19.97
N ALA A 203 -14.92 -8.36 -19.02
CA ALA A 203 -14.65 -8.27 -17.60
C ALA A 203 -13.27 -8.84 -17.26
N MET A 204 -12.96 -10.05 -17.75
CA MET A 204 -11.68 -10.71 -17.51
C MET A 204 -10.50 -9.92 -18.07
N ARG A 205 -10.61 -9.33 -19.26
CA ARG A 205 -9.54 -8.47 -19.79
C ARG A 205 -9.34 -7.23 -18.94
N HIS A 206 -10.42 -6.60 -18.49
CA HIS A 206 -10.35 -5.41 -17.65
C HIS A 206 -9.72 -5.73 -16.28
N LEU A 207 -10.13 -6.85 -15.68
CA LEU A 207 -9.58 -7.32 -14.41
C LEU A 207 -8.14 -7.82 -14.56
N ALA A 208 -7.76 -8.37 -15.72
CA ALA A 208 -6.37 -8.73 -16.02
C ALA A 208 -5.46 -7.50 -16.16
N LEU A 209 -5.96 -6.37 -16.66
CA LEU A 209 -5.22 -5.10 -16.65
C LEU A 209 -4.97 -4.62 -15.22
N PHE A 210 -6.01 -4.66 -14.36
CA PHE A 210 -5.85 -4.35 -12.93
C PHE A 210 -4.89 -5.31 -12.24
N GLY A 211 -5.02 -6.62 -12.46
CA GLY A 211 -4.14 -7.64 -11.90
C GLY A 211 -2.69 -7.46 -12.36
N SER A 212 -2.47 -7.14 -13.64
CA SER A 212 -1.15 -6.82 -14.17
C SER A 212 -0.56 -5.58 -13.51
N ALA A 213 -1.32 -4.48 -13.42
CA ALA A 213 -0.86 -3.25 -12.77
C ALA A 213 -0.54 -3.49 -11.29
N LEU A 214 -1.40 -4.24 -10.60
CA LEU A 214 -1.22 -4.61 -9.20
C LEU A 214 0.06 -5.42 -9.01
N LEU A 215 0.29 -6.45 -9.82
CA LEU A 215 1.51 -7.27 -9.76
C LEU A 215 2.79 -6.45 -10.02
N LEU A 216 2.77 -5.46 -10.91
CA LEU A 216 3.91 -4.56 -11.10
C LEU A 216 4.19 -3.72 -9.85
N VAL A 217 3.14 -3.23 -9.19
CA VAL A 217 3.29 -2.50 -7.92
C VAL A 217 3.78 -3.44 -6.82
N LEU A 218 3.31 -4.69 -6.75
CA LEU A 218 3.83 -5.69 -5.81
C LEU A 218 5.29 -6.04 -6.10
N ALA A 219 5.71 -6.11 -7.36
CA ALA A 219 7.11 -6.31 -7.70
C ALA A 219 8.00 -5.18 -7.13
N GLY A 220 7.56 -3.92 -7.31
CA GLY A 220 8.20 -2.78 -6.67
C GLY A 220 8.15 -2.85 -5.14
N SER A 221 7.06 -3.38 -4.58
CA SER A 221 6.89 -3.54 -3.13
C SER A 221 7.90 -4.53 -2.54
N TYR A 222 8.16 -5.67 -3.21
CA TYR A 222 9.19 -6.61 -2.77
C TYR A 222 10.58 -5.99 -2.77
N TRP A 223 10.91 -5.20 -3.78
CA TRP A 223 12.17 -4.47 -3.81
C TRP A 223 12.24 -3.42 -2.68
N LEU A 224 11.15 -2.68 -2.44
CA LEU A 224 11.08 -1.71 -1.33
C LEU A 224 11.18 -2.39 0.04
N ASN A 225 10.63 -3.59 0.21
CA ASN A 225 10.71 -4.34 1.46
C ASN A 225 12.16 -4.69 1.83
N ASN A 226 13.06 -4.82 0.85
CA ASN A 226 14.48 -5.00 1.14
C ASN A 226 15.10 -3.79 1.85
N LEU A 227 14.65 -2.58 1.55
CA LEU A 227 15.12 -1.38 2.23
C LEU A 227 14.63 -1.33 3.68
N LEU A 228 13.53 -2.03 4.01
CA LEU A 228 13.02 -2.12 5.38
C LEU A 228 13.79 -3.13 6.25
N LEU A 229 14.71 -3.91 5.69
CA LEU A 229 15.51 -4.86 6.47
C LEU A 229 16.40 -4.15 7.51
N VAL A 230 16.71 -2.87 7.32
CA VAL A 230 17.40 -2.04 8.33
C VAL A 230 16.56 -1.83 9.61
N TYR A 231 15.27 -2.15 9.58
CA TYR A 231 14.35 -2.11 10.72
C TYR A 231 13.96 -3.51 11.23
N SER A 232 14.66 -4.55 10.77
CA SER A 232 14.34 -5.92 11.17
C SER A 232 14.59 -6.16 12.66
N SER A 233 13.71 -6.94 13.28
CA SER A 233 13.83 -7.41 14.66
C SER A 233 14.07 -8.92 14.73
N ARG A 234 14.48 -9.55 13.62
CA ARG A 234 14.67 -11.00 13.53
C ARG A 234 15.97 -11.47 14.21
N GLY A 235 17.04 -10.69 14.05
CA GLY A 235 18.37 -11.05 14.52
C GLY A 235 18.59 -10.83 16.02
N VAL A 236 19.83 -11.06 16.46
CA VAL A 236 20.28 -10.82 17.85
C VAL A 236 20.28 -9.32 18.20
N VAL A 237 20.42 -8.47 17.18
CA VAL A 237 20.40 -7.00 17.29
C VAL A 237 19.33 -6.44 16.37
N PHE A 238 18.85 -5.23 16.69
CA PHE A 238 17.94 -4.50 15.81
C PHE A 238 18.67 -4.05 14.54
N GLY A 239 18.08 -4.32 13.38
CA GLY A 239 18.66 -4.06 12.07
C GLY A 239 18.79 -5.31 11.20
N ALA A 240 19.39 -5.14 10.03
CA ALA A 240 19.53 -6.23 9.06
C ALA A 240 20.36 -7.38 9.65
N SER A 241 19.80 -8.59 9.67
CA SER A 241 20.47 -9.81 10.15
C SER A 241 21.09 -10.65 9.03
N ALA A 242 21.84 -11.68 9.40
CA ALA A 242 22.38 -12.65 8.45
C ALA A 242 21.29 -13.34 7.62
N THR A 243 20.20 -13.75 8.26
CA THR A 243 19.03 -14.34 7.59
C THR A 243 18.37 -13.33 6.66
N ASP A 244 18.22 -12.08 7.08
CA ASP A 244 17.59 -11.06 6.26
C ASP A 244 18.38 -10.80 4.96
N MET A 245 19.70 -10.64 5.07
CA MET A 245 20.51 -10.30 3.89
C MET A 245 20.82 -11.50 2.99
N ARG A 246 20.91 -12.72 3.54
CA ARG A 246 21.26 -13.92 2.76
C ARG A 246 20.06 -14.77 2.33
N ALA A 247 18.89 -14.62 2.97
CA ALA A 247 17.69 -15.36 2.61
C ALA A 247 16.52 -14.46 2.22
N VAL A 248 16.15 -13.47 3.03
CA VAL A 248 14.98 -12.61 2.76
C VAL A 248 15.21 -11.70 1.56
N TYR A 249 16.38 -11.04 1.49
CA TYR A 249 16.74 -10.15 0.39
C TYR A 249 16.65 -10.83 -0.99
N PRO A 250 17.31 -12.00 -1.22
CA PRO A 250 17.19 -12.69 -2.51
C PRO A 250 15.79 -13.28 -2.74
N ALA A 251 15.08 -13.71 -1.70
CA ALA A 251 13.70 -14.18 -1.83
C ALA A 251 12.77 -13.07 -2.34
N ASN A 252 12.88 -11.85 -1.78
CA ASN A 252 12.14 -10.69 -2.26
C ASN A 252 12.49 -10.34 -3.71
N LEU A 253 13.76 -10.41 -4.12
CA LEU A 253 14.14 -10.20 -5.52
C LEU A 253 13.55 -11.26 -6.45
N ALA A 254 13.53 -12.53 -6.03
CA ALA A 254 12.92 -13.62 -6.80
C ALA A 254 11.40 -13.42 -6.95
N LEU A 255 10.71 -13.04 -5.86
CA LEU A 255 9.28 -12.72 -5.87
C LEU A 255 8.97 -11.49 -6.71
N ALA A 256 9.84 -10.47 -6.70
CA ALA A 256 9.72 -9.31 -7.58
C ALA A 256 9.81 -9.72 -9.05
N GLY A 257 10.82 -10.51 -9.42
CA GLY A 257 10.98 -11.02 -10.78
C GLY A 257 9.79 -11.86 -11.23
N LEU A 258 9.30 -12.75 -10.37
CA LEU A 258 8.11 -13.56 -10.64
C LEU A 258 6.86 -12.69 -10.85
N ALA A 259 6.63 -11.69 -10.00
CA ALA A 259 5.50 -10.78 -10.11
C ALA A 259 5.55 -10.00 -11.44
N VAL A 260 6.73 -9.55 -11.89
CA VAL A 260 6.90 -8.94 -13.22
C VAL A 260 6.54 -9.92 -14.34
N LEU A 261 7.06 -11.15 -14.30
CA LEU A 261 6.76 -12.17 -15.32
C LEU A 261 5.26 -12.46 -15.40
N MET A 262 4.60 -12.61 -14.26
CA MET A 262 3.17 -12.84 -14.19
C MET A 262 2.36 -11.64 -14.68
N ALA A 263 2.78 -10.42 -14.35
CA ALA A 263 2.15 -9.20 -14.86
C ALA A 263 2.22 -9.15 -16.39
N LEU A 264 3.37 -9.47 -16.99
CA LEU A 264 3.53 -9.53 -18.44
C LEU A 264 2.61 -10.60 -19.06
N VAL A 265 2.47 -11.77 -18.45
CA VAL A 265 1.53 -12.80 -18.92
C VAL A 265 0.09 -12.29 -18.90
N LEU A 266 -0.36 -11.68 -17.79
CA LEU A 266 -1.71 -11.10 -17.70
C LEU A 266 -1.92 -9.97 -18.71
N LEU A 267 -0.92 -9.13 -18.94
CA LEU A 267 -0.97 -8.04 -19.92
C LEU A 267 -1.09 -8.57 -21.36
N LEU A 268 -0.28 -9.56 -21.73
CA LEU A 268 -0.35 -10.22 -23.04
C LEU A 268 -1.73 -10.85 -23.28
N VAL A 269 -2.29 -11.45 -22.23
CA VAL A 269 -3.63 -12.03 -22.24
C VAL A 269 -4.71 -10.95 -22.40
N ALA A 270 -4.58 -9.81 -21.72
CA ALA A 270 -5.54 -8.71 -21.78
C ALA A 270 -5.61 -8.06 -23.18
N VAL A 271 -4.47 -7.95 -23.87
CA VAL A 271 -4.35 -7.27 -25.18
C VAL A 271 -4.70 -8.20 -26.35
N ARG A 272 -4.63 -9.53 -26.19
CA ARG A 272 -4.91 -10.46 -27.31
C ARG A 272 -6.39 -10.42 -27.74
N PRO A 273 -6.69 -10.14 -29.03
CA PRO A 273 -8.05 -9.92 -29.52
C PRO A 273 -8.92 -11.19 -29.50
N ARG A 274 -8.30 -12.38 -29.54
CA ARG A 274 -8.93 -13.69 -29.79
C ARG A 274 -8.99 -14.62 -28.57
N ALA A 275 -8.88 -14.10 -27.35
CA ALA A 275 -9.17 -14.89 -26.14
C ALA A 275 -10.70 -15.10 -26.05
N ARG A 276 -11.22 -16.05 -26.83
CA ARG A 276 -12.65 -16.46 -26.80
C ARG A 276 -12.95 -17.40 -25.62
N ASN A 277 -11.93 -18.01 -25.04
CA ASN A 277 -12.08 -18.98 -23.95
C ASN A 277 -11.95 -18.26 -22.60
N ALA A 278 -13.04 -17.66 -22.11
CA ALA A 278 -13.05 -17.05 -20.78
C ALA A 278 -12.73 -18.07 -19.67
N ALA A 279 -13.08 -19.35 -19.86
CA ALA A 279 -12.67 -20.44 -18.98
C ALA A 279 -11.15 -20.59 -18.88
N GLY A 280 -10.43 -20.49 -20.01
CA GLY A 280 -8.96 -20.55 -20.01
C GLY A 280 -8.32 -19.35 -19.29
N LEU A 281 -8.97 -18.19 -19.34
CA LEU A 281 -8.54 -17.00 -18.60
C LEU A 281 -8.73 -17.19 -17.09
N LEU A 282 -9.85 -17.78 -16.66
CA LEU A 282 -10.12 -18.07 -15.25
C LEU A 282 -9.15 -19.10 -14.70
N THR A 283 -8.85 -20.17 -15.43
CA THR A 283 -7.86 -21.17 -15.02
C THR A 283 -6.45 -20.59 -14.97
N LEU A 284 -6.09 -19.73 -15.93
CA LEU A 284 -4.79 -19.07 -15.95
C LEU A 284 -4.68 -18.04 -14.82
N ALA A 285 -5.67 -17.18 -14.61
CA ALA A 285 -5.65 -16.16 -13.58
C ALA A 285 -5.75 -16.77 -12.17
N GLY A 286 -6.64 -17.74 -11.95
CA GLY A 286 -6.77 -18.45 -10.69
C GLY A 286 -5.56 -19.33 -10.38
N GLY A 287 -5.05 -20.06 -11.38
CA GLY A 287 -3.82 -20.86 -11.25
C GLY A 287 -2.59 -20.00 -10.99
N ALA A 288 -2.46 -18.86 -11.69
CA ALA A 288 -1.40 -17.89 -11.46
C ALA A 288 -1.47 -17.30 -10.05
N GLY A 289 -2.65 -16.88 -9.59
CA GLY A 289 -2.84 -16.36 -8.24
C GLY A 289 -2.50 -17.40 -7.15
N GLY A 290 -3.00 -18.63 -7.30
CA GLY A 290 -2.69 -19.72 -6.37
C GLY A 290 -1.20 -20.08 -6.33
N LEU A 291 -0.57 -20.16 -7.50
CA LEU A 291 0.88 -20.41 -7.61
C LEU A 291 1.69 -19.28 -6.96
N TRP A 292 1.30 -18.03 -7.17
CA TRP A 292 1.97 -16.89 -6.56
C TRP A 292 1.86 -16.90 -5.05
N LEU A 293 0.68 -17.18 -4.49
CA LEU A 293 0.49 -17.30 -3.05
C LEU A 293 1.35 -18.42 -2.46
N ALA A 294 1.40 -19.57 -3.13
CA ALA A 294 2.25 -20.69 -2.72
C ALA A 294 3.73 -20.31 -2.74
N LEU A 295 4.21 -19.67 -3.82
CA LEU A 295 5.61 -19.24 -3.94
C LEU A 295 5.95 -18.12 -2.95
N ALA A 296 5.03 -17.18 -2.71
CA ALA A 296 5.20 -16.13 -1.71
C ALA A 296 5.34 -16.71 -0.30
N PHE A 297 4.54 -17.72 0.05
CA PHE A 297 4.67 -18.42 1.32
C PHE A 297 5.98 -19.21 1.42
N LEU A 298 6.32 -19.98 0.39
CA LEU A 298 7.54 -20.80 0.37
C LEU A 298 8.81 -19.94 0.44
N LEU A 299 8.89 -18.87 -0.36
CA LEU A 299 10.07 -18.00 -0.40
C LEU A 299 10.10 -16.98 0.74
N GLY A 300 8.94 -16.54 1.23
CA GLY A 300 8.84 -15.51 2.27
C GLY A 300 8.95 -16.05 3.68
N GLU A 301 8.38 -17.22 3.97
CA GLU A 301 8.32 -17.77 5.33
C GLU A 301 9.19 -19.02 5.47
N VAL A 302 9.00 -20.00 4.57
CA VAL A 302 9.69 -21.30 4.69
C VAL A 302 11.18 -21.17 4.43
N TRP A 303 11.57 -20.46 3.37
CA TRP A 303 12.97 -20.31 3.00
C TRP A 303 13.81 -19.57 4.05
N PRO A 304 13.41 -18.39 4.57
CA PRO A 304 14.18 -17.73 5.63
C PRO A 304 14.26 -18.55 6.91
N GLY A 305 13.14 -19.18 7.33
CA GLY A 305 13.13 -20.01 8.54
C GLY A 305 14.07 -21.22 8.44
N THR A 306 14.10 -21.88 7.29
CA THR A 306 15.05 -23.00 7.06
C THR A 306 16.49 -22.52 6.99
N TYR A 307 16.77 -21.41 6.31
CA TYR A 307 18.11 -20.82 6.27
C TYR A 307 18.60 -20.46 7.67
N GLU A 308 17.76 -19.83 8.48
CA GLU A 308 18.07 -19.47 9.85
C GLU A 308 18.41 -20.70 10.71
N GLN A 309 17.56 -21.73 10.64
CA GLN A 309 17.73 -22.95 11.43
C GLN A 309 19.00 -23.74 11.06
N PHE A 310 19.34 -23.84 9.77
CA PHE A 310 20.42 -24.71 9.30
C PHE A 310 21.74 -23.98 9.01
N ALA A 311 21.72 -22.71 8.63
CA ALA A 311 22.92 -21.95 8.29
C ALA A 311 23.32 -20.94 9.37
N VAL A 312 22.38 -20.40 10.14
CA VAL A 312 22.68 -19.35 11.14
C VAL A 312 22.81 -19.95 12.55
N HIS A 313 21.79 -20.65 13.06
CA HIS A 313 21.80 -21.16 14.43
C HIS A 313 23.02 -22.01 14.80
N PRO A 314 23.55 -22.92 13.94
CA PRO A 314 24.72 -23.73 14.31
C PRO A 314 25.98 -22.90 14.57
N GLN A 315 26.11 -21.72 13.96
CA GLN A 315 27.28 -20.83 14.04
C GLN A 315 26.87 -19.36 14.13
N GLN A 316 25.94 -19.04 15.04
CA GLN A 316 25.26 -17.74 15.07
C GLN A 316 26.21 -16.56 15.22
N LEU A 317 27.21 -16.66 16.11
CA LEU A 317 28.19 -15.58 16.30
C LEU A 317 28.93 -15.26 15.00
N ALA A 318 29.42 -16.27 14.29
CA ALA A 318 30.17 -16.06 13.04
C ALA A 318 29.27 -15.52 11.92
N ALA A 319 28.01 -15.97 11.85
CA ALA A 319 27.04 -15.51 10.87
C ALA A 319 26.61 -14.05 11.10
N GLU A 320 26.37 -13.67 12.36
CA GLU A 320 25.83 -12.37 12.76
C GLU A 320 26.88 -11.29 13.05
N LEU A 321 28.16 -11.68 13.23
CA LEU A 321 29.26 -10.77 13.57
C LEU A 321 29.28 -9.46 12.76
N PRO A 322 29.20 -9.46 11.40
CA PRO A 322 29.24 -8.21 10.65
C PRO A 322 28.05 -7.28 10.95
N TYR A 323 26.87 -7.84 11.21
CA TYR A 323 25.66 -7.07 11.52
C TYR A 323 25.69 -6.52 12.94
N ILE A 324 26.23 -7.29 13.89
CA ILE A 324 26.50 -6.83 15.26
C ILE A 324 27.49 -5.68 15.24
N GLN A 325 28.59 -5.79 14.49
CA GLN A 325 29.58 -4.72 14.35
C GLN A 325 28.96 -3.44 13.77
N ASN A 326 28.16 -3.56 12.72
CA ASN A 326 27.42 -2.43 12.15
C ASN A 326 26.51 -1.76 13.20
N ASN A 327 25.75 -2.55 13.97
CA ASN A 327 24.89 -2.03 15.02
C ASN A 327 25.67 -1.31 16.13
N ILE A 328 26.81 -1.88 16.57
CA ILE A 328 27.69 -1.25 17.57
C ILE A 328 28.18 0.11 17.06
N VAL A 329 28.70 0.17 15.83
CA VAL A 329 29.20 1.42 15.24
C VAL A 329 28.09 2.46 15.15
N SER A 330 26.94 2.11 14.57
CA SER A 330 25.82 3.02 14.40
C SER A 330 25.24 3.50 15.74
N THR A 331 25.12 2.62 16.74
CA THR A 331 24.61 2.98 18.07
C THR A 331 25.59 3.90 18.80
N ARG A 332 26.89 3.62 18.70
CA ARG A 332 27.93 4.50 19.28
C ARG A 332 27.87 5.90 18.67
N GLN A 333 27.75 5.99 17.35
CA GLN A 333 27.61 7.28 16.66
C GLN A 333 26.30 8.00 17.03
N ALA A 334 25.18 7.28 17.10
CA ALA A 334 23.88 7.87 17.43
C ALA A 334 23.82 8.43 18.85
N MET A 335 24.58 7.83 19.78
CA MET A 335 24.65 8.20 21.18
C MET A 335 25.88 9.07 21.50
N ASP A 336 26.63 9.53 20.49
CA ASP A 336 27.89 10.29 20.62
C ASP A 336 28.96 9.58 21.52
N LEU A 337 28.91 8.24 21.62
CA LEU A 337 29.83 7.45 22.42
C LEU A 337 31.20 7.25 21.76
N ASP A 338 31.33 7.61 20.48
CA ASP A 338 32.58 7.68 19.73
C ASP A 338 33.42 8.91 20.10
N ARG A 339 32.87 9.87 20.84
CA ARG A 339 33.52 11.12 21.24
C ARG A 339 33.95 11.17 22.71
N ILE A 340 33.87 10.05 23.42
CA ILE A 340 34.17 9.97 24.86
C ILE A 340 35.68 9.76 25.08
N ASP A 341 36.27 10.57 25.97
CA ASP A 341 37.62 10.40 26.49
C ASP A 341 37.62 9.27 27.54
N THR A 342 38.08 8.08 27.15
CA THR A 342 38.21 6.95 28.07
C THR A 342 39.45 7.10 28.92
N ARG A 343 39.27 7.23 30.24
CA ARG A 343 40.37 7.23 31.21
C ARG A 343 40.30 5.95 32.04
N ASP A 344 41.31 5.11 31.91
CA ASP A 344 41.47 3.98 32.81
C ASP A 344 41.75 4.52 34.22
N LEU A 345 41.03 4.00 35.21
CA LEU A 345 41.39 4.20 36.61
C LEU A 345 42.76 3.56 36.80
N GLN A 346 43.80 4.37 36.93
CA GLN A 346 45.09 3.90 37.42
C GLN A 346 44.87 3.44 38.86
N ASP A 347 45.12 2.16 39.11
CA ASP A 347 45.05 1.56 40.44
C ASP A 347 45.78 2.47 41.44
N PRO A 348 45.10 3.07 42.45
CA PRO A 348 45.72 4.03 43.36
C PRO A 348 46.84 3.43 44.23
N GLY A 349 47.13 2.14 44.06
CA GLY A 349 47.81 1.31 45.04
C GLY A 349 46.82 0.82 46.09
N THR A 350 47.32 0.32 47.21
CA THR A 350 46.49 -0.10 48.35
C THR A 350 45.48 0.99 48.73
N LEU A 351 44.20 0.65 48.68
CA LEU A 351 43.07 1.45 49.19
C LEU A 351 43.30 1.79 50.67
N ASP A 352 43.88 2.96 50.91
CA ASP A 352 44.01 3.62 52.21
C ASP A 352 42.74 4.48 52.44
N ALA A 353 42.29 4.54 53.70
CA ALA A 353 41.21 5.41 54.15
C ALA A 353 41.36 6.88 53.67
N ASN A 354 42.59 7.37 53.52
CA ASN A 354 42.89 8.71 53.01
C ASN A 354 42.48 8.92 51.54
N ILE A 355 42.48 7.87 50.71
CA ILE A 355 42.09 7.96 49.30
C ILE A 355 40.56 8.04 49.18
N LEU A 356 39.84 7.25 49.99
CA LEU A 356 38.37 7.28 50.06
C LEU A 356 37.82 8.63 50.54
N GLN A 357 38.52 9.31 51.44
CA GLN A 357 38.11 10.62 51.94
C GLN A 357 38.29 11.71 50.88
N ARG A 358 39.28 11.58 49.99
CA ARG A 358 39.61 12.57 48.97
C ARG A 358 38.67 12.53 47.75
N ASP A 359 38.07 11.37 47.47
CA ASP A 359 37.08 11.19 46.39
C ASP A 359 35.65 11.54 46.81
N GLN A 360 35.36 11.69 48.10
CA GLN A 360 34.03 12.13 48.58
C GLN A 360 33.80 13.64 48.44
N ASP A 361 34.89 14.41 48.30
CA ASP A 361 34.86 15.88 48.24
C ASP A 361 35.01 16.43 46.80
N ALA A 362 35.13 15.57 45.79
CA ALA A 362 35.24 15.90 44.37
C ALA A 362 33.94 15.56 43.61
#